data_AF-A0A124SCE0-F1
#
_entry.id   AF-A0A124SCE0-F1
#
_cell.length_a   1.000
_cell.length_b   1.000
_cell.length_c   1.000
_cell.angle_alpha   90.00
_cell.angle_beta   90.00
_cell.angle_gamma   90.00
#
_symmetry.space_group_name_H-M   'P 1'
#
loop_
_entity.id
_entity.type
_entity.pdbx_description
1 polymer ?
#
loop_
_entity_poly.entity_id
_entity_poly.type
_entity_poly.pdbx_seq_one_letter_code
_entity_poly.pdbx_strand_id
1 'polypeptide(L)'
;MHHSSSTSTSVHGFYTFLTQGLDDLYAAIHSHNFITIQFLQTVLSSLQSFHSQLTLVVQKLHLPVGEKWLDEYMDETARLWEVCHVLKTGVSNMENYYTAGENISTVAQNHHQLSRQVLRAINGCQRERVGLEEENRSLIETRIQPLLMKFDKNVSIESKFNGFNGFRGVLYALKNTNSLLLTILLSGLVYCSSETSFSSSNTDCYDEGDQQVGFGSGFMASAARLHERMKVSENGQTGILLYEFQMAGNSMDELKRMVERLDFDLHEKVEKLKNCFGALKCGAENVIVQLDDFFDEIVEGRKKLLDLCTHT
;
A
#
# COMPACT_ATOMS: atom_id res chain seq x y z
N MET A 1 5.37 20.87 22.80
CA MET A 1 3.96 21.31 22.83
C MET A 1 3.37 21.05 21.46
N HIS A 2 2.75 19.89 21.24
CA HIS A 2 2.13 19.51 19.97
C HIS A 2 0.77 18.90 20.28
N HIS A 3 -0.31 19.59 19.92
CA HIS A 3 -1.63 19.01 19.64
C HIS A 3 -2.45 20.07 18.91
N SER A 4 -2.54 19.96 17.60
CA SER A 4 -3.58 20.62 16.81
C SER A 4 -4.10 19.60 15.79
N SER A 5 -4.81 18.59 16.29
CA SER A 5 -5.67 17.74 15.48
C SER A 5 -6.87 18.58 15.05
N SER A 6 -6.75 19.30 13.94
CA SER A 6 -7.88 20.01 13.34
C SER A 6 -8.81 18.98 12.70
N THR A 7 -9.81 18.52 13.45
CA THR A 7 -10.89 17.68 12.90
C THR A 7 -11.59 18.45 11.80
N SER A 8 -11.31 18.11 10.54
CA SER A 8 -11.83 18.79 9.35
C SER A 8 -13.21 18.24 8.99
N THR A 9 -14.19 18.53 9.84
CA THR A 9 -15.50 17.87 9.80
C THR A 9 -16.49 18.51 8.82
N SER A 10 -15.98 19.21 7.82
CA SER A 10 -16.76 19.79 6.72
C SER A 10 -16.28 19.19 5.41
N VAL A 11 -17.12 19.21 4.37
CA VAL A 11 -16.76 18.73 3.02
C VAL A 11 -15.47 19.37 2.52
N HIS A 12 -15.35 20.70 2.65
CA HIS A 12 -14.14 21.41 2.26
C HIS A 12 -12.93 21.02 3.11
N GLY A 13 -13.12 20.94 4.43
CA GLY A 13 -12.05 20.53 5.34
C GLY A 13 -11.52 19.12 5.05
N PHE A 14 -12.41 18.21 4.63
CA PHE A 14 -12.01 16.86 4.23
C PHE A 14 -11.11 16.88 2.98
N TYR A 15 -11.45 17.67 1.96
CA TYR A 15 -10.59 17.80 0.78
C TYR A 15 -9.22 18.41 1.13
N THR A 16 -9.17 19.42 1.99
CA THR A 16 -7.90 19.99 2.48
C THR A 16 -7.09 18.94 3.24
N PHE A 17 -7.75 18.13 4.06
CA PHE A 17 -7.11 17.05 4.82
C PHE A 17 -6.51 15.97 3.91
N LEU A 18 -7.25 15.52 2.88
CA LEU A 18 -6.71 14.62 1.86
C LEU A 18 -5.51 15.24 1.11
N THR A 19 -5.62 16.52 0.75
CA THR A 19 -4.54 17.26 0.07
C THR A 19 -3.27 17.24 0.91
N GLN A 20 -3.36 17.63 2.19
CA GLN A 20 -2.22 17.66 3.10
C GLN A 20 -1.61 16.27 3.29
N GLY A 21 -2.43 15.24 3.53
CA GLY A 21 -1.91 13.89 3.72
C GLY A 21 -1.21 13.34 2.47
N LEU A 22 -1.69 13.68 1.27
CA LEU A 22 -1.02 13.33 0.02
C LEU A 22 0.31 14.08 -0.17
N ASP A 23 0.35 15.37 0.18
CA ASP A 23 1.58 16.17 0.12
C ASP A 23 2.64 15.69 1.13
N ASP A 24 2.21 15.28 2.33
CA ASP A 24 3.10 14.70 3.34
C ASP A 24 3.71 13.37 2.85
N LEU A 25 2.91 12.52 2.20
CA LEU A 25 3.39 11.29 1.56
C LEU A 25 4.35 11.59 0.41
N TYR A 26 4.06 12.59 -0.42
CA TYR A 26 4.94 13.03 -1.50
C TYR A 26 6.31 13.49 -0.95
N ALA A 27 6.31 14.29 0.11
CA ALA A 27 7.55 14.74 0.76
C ALA A 27 8.34 13.56 1.35
N ALA A 28 7.65 12.59 1.97
CA ALA A 28 8.27 11.39 2.54
C ALA A 28 9.01 10.56 1.47
N ILE A 29 8.38 10.24 0.33
CA ILE A 29 9.04 9.46 -0.73
C ILE A 29 10.13 10.27 -1.45
N HIS A 30 9.96 11.58 -1.58
CA HIS A 30 10.94 12.44 -2.25
C HIS A 30 12.30 12.44 -1.55
N SER A 31 12.32 12.31 -0.22
CA SER A 31 13.55 12.33 0.56
C SER A 31 14.40 11.04 0.44
N HIS A 32 13.80 9.88 0.16
CA HIS A 32 14.50 8.59 0.19
C HIS A 32 14.66 7.94 -1.19
N ASN A 33 13.88 8.35 -2.20
CA ASN A 33 13.86 7.80 -3.57
C ASN A 33 13.52 6.30 -3.70
N PHE A 34 13.30 5.59 -2.60
CA PHE A 34 12.96 4.17 -2.56
C PHE A 34 11.70 3.93 -1.75
N ILE A 35 10.96 2.87 -2.11
CA ILE A 35 9.78 2.42 -1.37
C ILE A 35 10.26 1.57 -0.18
N THR A 36 10.37 2.20 0.99
CA THR A 36 10.79 1.53 2.24
C THR A 36 9.59 1.04 3.04
N ILE A 37 9.82 0.12 3.98
CA ILE A 37 8.77 -0.33 4.92
C ILE A 37 8.20 0.87 5.70
N GLN A 38 9.07 1.77 6.17
CA GLN A 38 8.64 2.96 6.91
C GLN A 38 7.71 3.86 6.09
N PHE A 39 8.01 4.04 4.80
CA PHE A 39 7.14 4.79 3.90
C PHE A 39 5.79 4.08 3.73
N LEU A 40 5.77 2.77 3.49
CA LEU A 40 4.54 2.00 3.31
C LEU A 40 3.67 1.96 4.57
N GLN A 41 4.27 1.92 5.76
CA GLN A 41 3.56 2.08 7.03
C GLN A 41 2.91 3.47 7.15
N THR A 42 3.58 4.51 6.64
CA THR A 42 3.01 5.87 6.60
C THR A 42 1.84 5.93 5.62
N VAL A 43 1.94 5.26 4.47
CA VAL A 43 0.83 5.12 3.51
C VAL A 43 -0.37 4.41 4.15
N LEU A 44 -0.15 3.32 4.88
CA LEU A 44 -1.22 2.58 5.56
C LEU A 44 -1.84 3.40 6.71
N SER A 45 -1.02 4.14 7.47
CA SER A 45 -1.51 5.08 8.49
C SER A 45 -2.35 6.20 7.89
N SER A 46 -2.00 6.71 6.70
CA SER A 46 -2.82 7.68 5.97
C SER A 46 -4.15 7.07 5.53
N LEU A 47 -4.15 5.82 5.05
CA LEU A 47 -5.35 5.09 4.64
C LEU A 47 -6.35 4.95 5.81
N GLN A 48 -5.85 4.54 6.98
CA GLN A 48 -6.59 4.49 8.25
C GLN A 48 -7.14 5.89 8.60
N SER A 49 -6.27 6.89 8.70
CA SER A 49 -6.63 8.26 9.06
C SER A 49 -7.70 8.87 8.15
N PHE A 50 -7.61 8.64 6.84
CA PHE A 50 -8.60 9.08 5.86
C PHE A 50 -9.95 8.38 6.02
N HIS A 51 -9.94 7.08 6.34
CA HIS A 51 -11.16 6.33 6.64
C HIS A 51 -11.83 6.84 7.92
N SER A 52 -11.09 6.95 9.02
CA SER A 52 -11.56 7.55 10.27
C SER A 52 -12.19 8.92 10.05
N GLN A 53 -11.50 9.80 9.31
CA GLN A 53 -12.01 11.14 9.05
C GLN A 53 -13.29 11.14 8.21
N LEU A 54 -13.46 10.19 7.27
CA LEU A 54 -14.71 10.03 6.53
C LEU A 54 -15.88 9.74 7.49
N THR A 55 -15.70 8.81 8.42
CA THR A 55 -16.77 8.45 9.38
C THR A 55 -17.19 9.65 10.23
N LEU A 56 -16.25 10.51 10.62
CA LEU A 56 -16.52 11.75 11.33
C LEU A 56 -17.25 12.78 10.48
N VAL A 57 -16.93 12.90 9.19
CA VAL A 57 -17.63 13.79 8.27
C VAL A 57 -19.07 13.33 8.09
N VAL A 58 -19.31 12.03 7.89
CA VAL A 58 -20.66 11.47 7.73
C VAL A 58 -21.56 11.84 8.91
N GLN A 59 -21.05 11.71 10.15
CA GLN A 59 -21.80 12.08 11.36
C GLN A 59 -22.26 13.53 11.38
N LYS A 60 -21.54 14.45 10.71
CA LYS A 60 -21.88 15.88 10.67
C LYS A 60 -22.68 16.31 9.46
N LEU A 61 -22.72 15.51 8.40
CA LEU A 61 -23.46 15.82 7.19
C LEU A 61 -24.98 15.61 7.31
N HIS A 62 -25.47 15.09 8.44
CA HIS A 62 -26.89 14.84 8.70
C HIS A 62 -27.54 14.09 7.53
N LEU A 63 -26.90 12.99 7.11
CA LEU A 63 -27.35 12.23 5.95
C LEU A 63 -28.69 11.54 6.24
N PRO A 64 -29.56 11.41 5.23
CA PRO A 64 -30.84 10.71 5.37
C PRO A 64 -30.64 9.21 5.63
N VAL A 65 -31.55 8.62 6.38
CA VAL A 65 -31.44 7.26 6.92
C VAL A 65 -31.62 6.20 5.83
N GLY A 66 -30.70 5.23 5.76
CA GLY A 66 -30.86 4.03 4.92
C GLY A 66 -30.92 4.32 3.41
N GLU A 67 -30.42 5.47 2.98
CA GLU A 67 -30.37 5.83 1.56
C GLU A 67 -29.13 5.27 0.85
N LYS A 68 -29.15 5.36 -0.48
CA LYS A 68 -28.12 4.86 -1.41
C LYS A 68 -26.67 5.28 -1.06
N TRP A 69 -26.46 6.34 -0.31
CA TRP A 69 -25.12 6.74 0.13
C TRP A 69 -24.48 5.69 1.06
N LEU A 70 -25.28 5.00 1.88
CA LEU A 70 -24.80 3.97 2.78
C LEU A 70 -24.36 2.74 2.00
N ASP A 71 -25.13 2.34 0.98
CA ASP A 71 -24.74 1.27 0.06
C ASP A 71 -23.42 1.60 -0.64
N GLU A 72 -23.27 2.83 -1.13
CA GLU A 72 -22.03 3.31 -1.77
C GLU A 72 -20.83 3.24 -0.80
N TYR A 73 -21.01 3.56 0.48
CA TYR A 73 -19.99 3.39 1.52
C TYR A 73 -19.69 1.91 1.84
N MET A 74 -20.72 1.07 1.93
CA MET A 74 -20.57 -0.36 2.22
C MET A 74 -19.84 -1.10 1.11
N ASP A 75 -20.12 -0.74 -0.15
CA ASP A 75 -19.42 -1.26 -1.33
C ASP A 75 -17.96 -0.81 -1.36
N GLU A 76 -17.72 0.49 -1.08
CA GLU A 76 -16.37 1.06 -1.01
C GLU A 76 -15.51 0.36 0.06
N THR A 77 -16.03 0.22 1.27
CA THR A 77 -15.32 -0.41 2.38
C THR A 77 -15.17 -1.91 2.23
N ALA A 78 -16.11 -2.59 1.57
CA ALA A 78 -15.97 -4.01 1.22
C ALA A 78 -14.84 -4.22 0.20
N ARG A 79 -14.70 -3.31 -0.77
CA ARG A 79 -13.55 -3.34 -1.69
C ARG A 79 -12.24 -3.10 -0.96
N LEU A 80 -12.20 -2.08 -0.12
CA LEU A 80 -11.01 -1.73 0.67
C LEU A 80 -10.54 -2.92 1.52
N TRP A 81 -11.48 -3.57 2.19
CA TRP A 81 -11.26 -4.81 2.93
C TRP A 81 -10.62 -5.90 2.07
N GLU A 82 -11.19 -6.18 0.89
CA GLU A 82 -10.71 -7.25 0.00
C GLU A 82 -9.27 -6.97 -0.47
N VAL A 83 -8.94 -5.74 -0.84
CA VAL A 83 -7.57 -5.39 -1.26
C VAL A 83 -6.60 -5.47 -0.08
N CYS A 84 -6.98 -4.99 1.11
CA CYS A 84 -6.18 -5.14 2.32
C CYS A 84 -5.96 -6.60 2.71
N HIS A 85 -6.93 -7.48 2.46
CA HIS A 85 -6.76 -8.91 2.65
C HIS A 85 -5.72 -9.49 1.68
N VAL A 86 -5.71 -9.05 0.43
CA VAL A 86 -4.66 -9.44 -0.54
C VAL A 86 -3.29 -8.94 -0.06
N LEU A 87 -3.19 -7.69 0.42
CA LEU A 87 -1.96 -7.15 1.02
C LEU A 87 -1.47 -8.04 2.17
N LYS A 88 -2.35 -8.38 3.12
CA LYS A 88 -2.00 -9.24 4.26
C LYS A 88 -1.50 -10.61 3.79
N THR A 89 -2.16 -11.20 2.79
CA THR A 89 -1.76 -12.50 2.22
C THR A 89 -0.37 -12.39 1.57
N GLY A 90 -0.14 -11.39 0.71
CA GLY A 90 1.14 -11.23 0.02
C GLY A 90 2.32 -10.90 0.94
N VAL A 91 2.08 -10.18 2.04
CA VAL A 91 3.09 -9.95 3.08
C VAL A 91 3.36 -11.24 3.88
N SER A 92 2.31 -12.01 4.20
CA SER A 92 2.47 -13.29 4.92
C SER A 92 3.27 -14.32 4.10
N ASN A 93 3.11 -14.32 2.77
CA ASN A 93 3.90 -15.18 1.88
C ASN A 93 5.42 -14.93 1.99
N MET A 94 5.86 -13.76 2.47
CA MET A 94 7.28 -13.46 2.70
C MET A 94 7.90 -14.31 3.82
N GLU A 95 7.09 -14.96 4.66
CA GLU A 95 7.54 -15.74 5.82
C GLU A 95 8.55 -16.82 5.47
N ASN A 96 8.26 -17.59 4.42
CA ASN A 96 9.17 -18.64 3.97
C ASN A 96 10.51 -18.07 3.51
N TYR A 97 10.49 -16.91 2.84
CA TYR A 97 11.69 -16.25 2.33
C TYR A 97 12.58 -15.74 3.47
N TYR A 98 12.05 -14.94 4.41
CA TYR A 98 12.89 -14.43 5.49
C TYR A 98 13.33 -15.53 6.48
N THR A 99 12.51 -16.56 6.70
CA THR A 99 12.89 -17.73 7.52
C THR A 99 14.03 -18.51 6.86
N ALA A 100 13.97 -18.74 5.54
CA ALA A 100 15.05 -19.36 4.79
C ALA A 100 16.34 -18.51 4.84
N GLY A 101 16.21 -17.18 4.80
CA GLY A 101 17.30 -16.23 4.96
C GLY A 101 18.00 -16.30 6.31
N GLU A 102 17.24 -16.31 7.41
CA GLU A 102 17.77 -16.45 8.78
C GLU A 102 18.54 -17.77 8.95
N ASN A 103 18.04 -18.86 8.36
CA ASN A 103 18.69 -20.17 8.41
C ASN A 103 20.08 -20.16 7.75
N ILE A 104 20.33 -19.37 6.70
CA ILE A 104 21.66 -19.27 6.07
C ILE A 104 22.70 -18.80 7.08
N SER A 105 22.36 -17.81 7.92
CA SER A 105 23.26 -17.31 8.96
C SER A 105 23.64 -18.40 9.96
N THR A 106 22.68 -19.21 10.40
CA THR A 106 22.94 -20.34 11.32
C THR A 106 23.82 -21.43 10.70
N VAL A 107 23.65 -21.73 9.41
CA VAL A 107 24.46 -22.73 8.70
C VAL A 107 25.89 -22.25 8.52
N ALA A 108 26.10 -20.95 8.28
CA ALA A 108 27.41 -20.36 8.05
C ALA A 108 28.35 -20.36 9.27
N GLN A 109 27.82 -20.52 10.49
CA GLN A 109 28.60 -20.51 11.74
C GLN A 109 29.35 -21.84 12.05
N ASN A 110 29.14 -22.92 11.28
CA ASN A 110 29.70 -24.27 11.56
C ASN A 110 30.90 -24.67 10.66
N HIS A 111 32.13 -24.33 11.08
CA HIS A 111 33.28 -23.92 10.27
C HIS A 111 33.98 -24.76 9.16
N HIS A 112 33.73 -26.05 8.86
CA HIS A 112 34.67 -26.80 7.97
C HIS A 112 34.12 -27.61 6.78
N GLN A 113 32.80 -27.83 6.66
CA GLN A 113 32.17 -28.38 5.44
C GLN A 113 31.20 -27.36 4.78
N LEU A 114 31.40 -26.08 5.11
CA LEU A 114 30.47 -24.96 4.96
C LEU A 114 30.06 -24.62 3.53
N SER A 115 30.99 -24.58 2.58
CA SER A 115 30.70 -23.94 1.28
C SER A 115 29.54 -24.62 0.53
N ARG A 116 29.50 -25.96 0.53
CA ARG A 116 28.40 -26.71 -0.12
C ARG A 116 27.08 -26.61 0.62
N GLN A 117 27.10 -26.57 1.95
CA GLN A 117 25.88 -26.47 2.76
C GLN A 117 25.29 -25.06 2.71
N VAL A 118 26.13 -24.03 2.86
CA VAL A 118 25.75 -22.63 2.71
C VAL A 118 25.23 -22.37 1.30
N LEU A 119 25.90 -22.88 0.25
CA LEU A 119 25.43 -22.74 -1.13
C LEU A 119 24.07 -23.41 -1.35
N ARG A 120 23.82 -24.58 -0.75
CA ARG A 120 22.49 -25.23 -0.80
C ARG A 120 21.42 -24.40 -0.09
N ALA A 121 21.73 -23.83 1.07
CA ALA A 121 20.81 -22.96 1.81
C ALA A 121 20.49 -21.69 1.01
N ILE A 122 21.49 -21.05 0.41
CA ILE A 122 21.32 -19.90 -0.50
C ILE A 122 20.43 -20.26 -1.69
N ASN A 123 20.71 -21.37 -2.38
CA ASN A 123 19.89 -21.83 -3.50
C ASN A 123 18.47 -22.23 -3.06
N GLY A 124 18.26 -22.62 -1.81
CA GLY A 124 16.94 -22.81 -1.20
C GLY A 124 16.20 -21.49 -1.06
N CYS A 125 16.82 -20.52 -0.38
CA CYS A 125 16.23 -19.19 -0.16
C CYS A 125 15.95 -18.44 -1.48
N GLN A 126 16.80 -18.57 -2.50
CA GLN A 126 16.53 -18.04 -3.84
C GLN A 126 15.29 -18.67 -4.49
N ARG A 127 15.02 -19.97 -4.25
CA ARG A 127 13.80 -20.62 -4.74
C ARG A 127 12.56 -20.10 -4.01
N GLU A 128 12.65 -19.89 -2.69
CA GLU A 128 11.57 -19.27 -1.92
C GLU A 128 11.24 -17.86 -2.45
N ARG A 129 12.26 -17.07 -2.80
CA ARG A 129 12.05 -15.74 -3.41
C ARG A 129 11.27 -15.81 -4.72
N VAL A 130 11.65 -16.72 -5.63
CA VAL A 130 10.97 -16.88 -6.93
C VAL A 130 9.56 -17.40 -6.74
N GLY A 131 9.36 -18.38 -5.84
CA GLY A 131 8.03 -18.88 -5.49
C GLY A 131 7.12 -17.79 -4.94
N LEU A 132 7.63 -16.97 -4.03
CA LEU A 132 6.93 -15.81 -3.48
C LEU A 132 6.49 -14.82 -4.57
N GLU A 133 7.40 -14.42 -5.48
CA GLU A 133 7.06 -13.48 -6.56
C GLU A 133 5.99 -14.06 -7.51
N GLU A 134 6.04 -15.38 -7.77
CA GLU A 134 5.03 -16.09 -8.57
C GLU A 134 3.66 -16.14 -7.89
N GLU A 135 3.61 -16.51 -6.61
CA GLU A 135 2.39 -16.56 -5.81
C GLU A 135 1.75 -15.17 -5.71
N ASN A 136 2.56 -14.15 -5.44
CA ASN A 136 2.08 -12.78 -5.35
C ASN A 136 1.62 -12.22 -6.70
N ARG A 137 2.29 -12.59 -7.80
CA ARG A 137 1.81 -12.24 -9.15
C ARG A 137 0.44 -12.84 -9.41
N SER A 138 0.25 -14.12 -9.09
CA SER A 138 -1.05 -14.80 -9.20
C SER A 138 -2.13 -14.13 -8.37
N LEU A 139 -1.81 -13.65 -7.15
CA LEU A 139 -2.74 -12.89 -6.32
C LEU A 139 -3.21 -11.60 -7.01
N ILE A 140 -2.29 -10.84 -7.63
CA ILE A 140 -2.65 -9.62 -8.37
C ILE A 140 -3.55 -9.95 -9.56
N GLU A 141 -3.18 -10.94 -10.38
CA GLU A 141 -3.92 -11.31 -11.59
C GLU A 141 -5.33 -11.84 -11.27
N THR A 142 -5.46 -12.68 -10.24
CA THR A 142 -6.72 -13.37 -9.94
C THR A 142 -7.66 -12.58 -9.03
N ARG A 143 -7.13 -11.77 -8.10
CA ARG A 143 -7.94 -11.06 -7.10
C ARG A 143 -7.98 -9.56 -7.32
N ILE A 144 -6.89 -8.93 -7.74
CA ILE A 144 -6.84 -7.46 -7.89
C ILE A 144 -7.36 -7.01 -9.24
N GLN A 145 -6.88 -7.57 -10.36
CA GLN A 145 -7.31 -7.14 -11.70
C GLN A 145 -8.85 -7.11 -11.89
N PRO A 146 -9.62 -8.12 -11.42
CA PRO A 146 -11.08 -8.07 -11.52
C PRO A 146 -11.73 -6.94 -10.71
N LEU A 147 -11.13 -6.55 -9.58
CA LEU A 147 -11.59 -5.42 -8.77
C LEU A 147 -11.33 -4.08 -9.47
N LEU A 148 -10.24 -4.01 -10.26
CA LEU A 148 -9.91 -2.82 -11.06
C LEU A 148 -10.86 -2.64 -12.25
N MET A 149 -11.21 -3.71 -12.97
CA MET A 149 -12.15 -3.62 -14.10
C MET A 149 -13.57 -3.20 -13.67
N LYS A 150 -13.98 -3.48 -12.44
CA LYS A 150 -15.25 -3.00 -11.87
C LYS A 150 -15.27 -1.49 -11.63
N PHE A 151 -14.09 -0.86 -11.55
CA PHE A 151 -13.92 0.56 -11.27
C PHE A 151 -14.20 1.42 -12.51
N ASP A 152 -13.63 1.03 -13.65
CA ASP A 152 -13.64 1.82 -14.90
C ASP A 152 -15.04 1.96 -15.53
N LYS A 153 -15.95 1.02 -15.22
CA LYS A 153 -17.30 0.97 -15.84
C LYS A 153 -18.37 1.85 -15.17
N ASN A 154 -18.12 2.43 -14.00
CA ASN A 154 -19.19 2.96 -13.15
C ASN A 154 -19.19 4.48 -12.93
N VAL A 155 -18.53 5.26 -13.78
CA VAL A 155 -18.19 6.65 -13.45
C VAL A 155 -18.65 7.61 -14.57
N SER A 156 -19.97 7.81 -14.68
CA SER A 156 -20.52 9.01 -15.34
C SER A 156 -20.52 10.13 -14.30
N ILE A 157 -19.48 10.97 -14.32
CA ILE A 157 -19.20 11.97 -13.31
C ILE A 157 -19.25 13.36 -13.94
N GLU A 158 -20.31 14.09 -13.59
CA GLU A 158 -20.24 15.55 -13.50
C GLU A 158 -21.46 16.09 -12.73
N SER A 159 -22.64 15.46 -12.87
CA SER A 159 -23.90 15.95 -12.27
C SER A 159 -24.20 15.48 -10.84
N LYS A 160 -23.34 14.67 -10.19
CA LYS A 160 -23.65 13.96 -8.92
C LYS A 160 -22.80 14.34 -7.70
N PHE A 161 -21.83 15.24 -7.82
CA PHE A 161 -20.93 15.61 -6.71
C PHE A 161 -21.63 16.28 -5.52
N ASN A 162 -22.74 16.98 -5.76
CA ASN A 162 -23.53 17.63 -4.71
C ASN A 162 -24.56 16.70 -4.05
N GLY A 163 -24.57 15.40 -4.38
CA GLY A 163 -25.50 14.43 -3.79
C GLY A 163 -25.26 14.23 -2.29
N PHE A 164 -26.36 14.14 -1.52
CA PHE A 164 -26.38 13.92 -0.08
C PHE A 164 -25.48 14.90 0.70
N ASN A 165 -25.78 16.20 0.60
CA ASN A 165 -25.02 17.27 1.27
C ASN A 165 -23.52 17.28 0.93
N GLY A 166 -23.17 16.83 -0.28
CA GLY A 166 -21.78 16.75 -0.76
C GLY A 166 -21.03 15.49 -0.36
N PHE A 167 -21.68 14.54 0.34
CA PHE A 167 -21.05 13.26 0.72
C PHE A 167 -20.56 12.47 -0.50
N ARG A 168 -21.29 12.49 -1.62
CA ARG A 168 -20.84 11.78 -2.84
C ARG A 168 -19.48 12.25 -3.34
N GLY A 169 -19.21 13.56 -3.27
CA GLY A 169 -17.90 14.10 -3.62
C GLY A 169 -16.81 13.71 -2.62
N VAL A 170 -17.13 13.73 -1.32
CA VAL A 170 -16.23 13.27 -0.25
C VAL A 170 -15.85 11.79 -0.45
N LEU A 171 -16.85 10.93 -0.68
CA LEU A 171 -16.64 9.50 -0.91
C LEU A 171 -15.86 9.25 -2.20
N TYR A 172 -16.15 10.00 -3.27
CA TYR A 172 -15.38 9.92 -4.52
C TYR A 172 -13.92 10.30 -4.31
N ALA A 173 -13.64 11.40 -3.62
CA ALA A 173 -12.28 11.83 -3.34
C ALA A 173 -11.53 10.78 -2.51
N LEU A 174 -12.15 10.28 -1.44
CA LEU A 174 -11.57 9.19 -0.65
C LEU A 174 -11.30 7.94 -1.51
N LYS A 175 -12.26 7.53 -2.33
CA LYS A 175 -12.13 6.37 -3.21
C LYS A 175 -10.92 6.50 -4.15
N ASN A 176 -10.73 7.65 -4.78
CA ASN A 176 -9.57 7.87 -5.67
C ASN A 176 -8.26 7.89 -4.90
N THR A 177 -8.23 8.58 -3.75
CA THR A 177 -7.05 8.62 -2.88
C THR A 177 -6.70 7.21 -2.40
N ASN A 178 -7.66 6.45 -1.88
CA ASN A 178 -7.48 5.08 -1.43
C ASN A 178 -6.99 4.18 -2.56
N SER A 179 -7.54 4.29 -3.77
CA SER A 179 -7.05 3.53 -4.92
C SER A 179 -5.56 3.79 -5.17
N LEU A 180 -5.12 5.06 -5.17
CA LEU A 180 -3.71 5.41 -5.32
C LEU A 180 -2.86 4.82 -4.18
N LEU A 181 -3.27 4.98 -2.92
CA LEU A 181 -2.52 4.46 -1.77
C LEU A 181 -2.43 2.92 -1.81
N LEU A 182 -3.50 2.25 -2.21
CA LEU A 182 -3.53 0.80 -2.39
C LEU A 182 -2.61 0.36 -3.52
N THR A 183 -2.54 1.10 -4.64
CA THR A 183 -1.56 0.84 -5.71
C THR A 183 -0.14 0.87 -5.16
N ILE A 184 0.20 1.91 -4.39
CA ILE A 184 1.51 2.06 -3.76
C ILE A 184 1.84 0.87 -2.85
N LEU A 185 0.87 0.47 -2.01
CA LEU A 185 1.02 -0.68 -1.12
C LEU A 185 1.16 -2.00 -1.89
N LEU A 186 0.38 -2.23 -2.95
CA LEU A 186 0.44 -3.44 -3.76
C LEU A 186 1.77 -3.56 -4.51
N SER A 187 2.24 -2.47 -5.14
CA SER A 187 3.53 -2.42 -5.82
C SER A 187 4.69 -2.64 -4.84
N GLY A 188 4.60 -2.07 -3.64
CA GLY A 188 5.59 -2.22 -2.59
C GLY A 188 5.62 -3.63 -2.00
N LEU A 189 4.48 -4.16 -1.56
CA LEU A 189 4.40 -5.33 -0.68
C LEU A 189 4.06 -6.64 -1.41
N VAL A 190 3.37 -6.58 -2.54
CA VAL A 190 2.82 -7.78 -3.18
C VAL A 190 3.52 -8.03 -4.51
N TYR A 191 3.24 -7.21 -5.52
CA TYR A 191 3.84 -7.34 -6.84
C TYR A 191 3.50 -6.12 -7.70
N CYS A 192 4.52 -5.50 -8.31
CA CYS A 192 4.37 -4.48 -9.34
C CYS A 192 4.45 -5.10 -10.73
N SER A 193 3.47 -4.82 -11.60
CA SER A 193 3.53 -5.16 -13.02
C SER A 193 3.36 -3.91 -13.90
N SER A 194 4.03 -3.88 -15.04
CA SER A 194 3.92 -2.77 -16.01
C SER A 194 2.47 -2.54 -16.49
N GLU A 195 1.64 -3.58 -16.48
CA GLU A 195 0.22 -3.57 -16.86
C GLU A 195 -0.72 -3.18 -15.70
N THR A 196 -0.25 -3.25 -14.45
CA THR A 196 -1.01 -2.82 -13.27
C THR A 196 -0.89 -1.34 -12.97
N SER A 197 -0.13 -0.59 -13.78
CA SER A 197 -0.21 0.86 -13.75
C SER A 197 -1.67 1.21 -13.98
N PHE A 198 -2.34 1.65 -12.92
CA PHE A 198 -3.74 2.06 -12.95
C PHE A 198 -3.79 3.15 -14.00
N SER A 199 -4.20 2.77 -15.21
CA SER A 199 -4.25 3.69 -16.32
C SER A 199 -5.13 4.83 -15.86
N SER A 200 -4.60 6.02 -16.02
CA SER A 200 -5.18 7.31 -15.70
C SER A 200 -6.42 7.58 -16.54
N SER A 201 -7.40 6.66 -16.58
CA SER A 201 -8.65 6.85 -17.30
C SER A 201 -9.49 7.98 -16.70
N ASN A 202 -9.12 8.50 -15.52
CA ASN A 202 -9.69 9.72 -14.95
C ASN A 202 -8.86 11.00 -15.20
N THR A 203 -7.68 10.92 -15.84
CA THR A 203 -6.82 12.09 -16.09
C THR A 203 -6.70 12.44 -17.58
N ASP A 204 -7.07 11.54 -18.49
CA ASP A 204 -7.04 11.80 -19.95
C ASP A 204 -8.28 12.56 -20.47
N CYS A 205 -9.03 13.23 -19.59
CA CYS A 205 -10.23 14.00 -19.93
C CYS A 205 -10.17 15.43 -19.39
N TYR A 206 -9.06 16.15 -19.58
CA TYR A 206 -9.07 17.60 -19.40
C TYR A 206 -8.32 18.26 -20.56
N ASP A 207 -9.12 18.64 -21.56
CA ASP A 207 -8.74 19.62 -22.56
C ASP A 207 -8.36 20.93 -21.83
N GLU A 208 -7.33 21.61 -22.33
CA GLU A 208 -6.60 22.73 -21.71
C GLU A 208 -7.41 24.04 -21.64
N GLY A 209 -8.74 23.94 -21.60
CA GLY A 209 -9.66 25.00 -22.01
C GLY A 209 -10.73 25.45 -21.03
N ASP A 210 -10.82 24.94 -19.80
CA ASP A 210 -11.78 25.49 -18.83
C ASP A 210 -11.29 25.47 -17.38
N GLN A 211 -11.06 26.67 -16.85
CA GLN A 211 -10.77 26.92 -15.44
C GLN A 211 -12.05 26.72 -14.61
N GLN A 212 -12.42 25.48 -14.29
CA GLN A 212 -13.41 25.22 -13.23
C GLN A 212 -12.75 25.23 -11.86
N VAL A 213 -12.62 26.44 -11.33
CA VAL A 213 -12.46 26.75 -9.91
C VAL A 213 -13.67 26.21 -9.15
N GLY A 214 -13.50 25.37 -8.13
CA GLY A 214 -14.64 25.09 -7.23
C GLY A 214 -14.43 24.11 -6.10
N PHE A 215 -14.22 22.81 -6.38
CA PHE A 215 -14.22 21.78 -5.34
C PHE A 215 -13.36 20.57 -5.77
N GLY A 216 -12.23 20.34 -5.10
CA GLY A 216 -11.45 19.09 -5.24
C GLY A 216 -10.16 19.14 -6.07
N SER A 217 -9.78 20.28 -6.67
CA SER A 217 -8.57 20.37 -7.50
C SER A 217 -7.25 20.14 -6.73
N GLY A 218 -7.20 20.51 -5.45
CA GLY A 218 -5.98 20.41 -4.63
C GLY A 218 -5.52 18.97 -4.39
N PHE A 219 -6.43 18.09 -3.94
CA PHE A 219 -6.08 16.70 -3.66
C PHE A 219 -5.78 15.94 -4.95
N MET A 220 -6.46 16.25 -6.05
CA MET A 220 -6.18 15.65 -7.36
C MET A 220 -4.79 16.04 -7.87
N ALA A 221 -4.41 17.31 -7.76
CA ALA A 221 -3.05 17.74 -8.11
C ALA A 221 -1.99 17.06 -7.25
N SER A 222 -2.25 16.91 -5.95
CA SER A 222 -1.34 16.24 -5.01
C SER A 222 -1.24 14.73 -5.27
N ALA A 223 -2.37 14.09 -5.60
CA ALA A 223 -2.42 12.69 -6.03
C ALA A 223 -1.65 12.47 -7.33
N ALA A 224 -1.79 13.36 -8.31
CA ALA A 224 -1.06 13.29 -9.58
C ALA A 224 0.46 13.40 -9.37
N ARG A 225 0.91 14.35 -8.53
CA ARG A 225 2.33 14.49 -8.18
C ARG A 225 2.89 13.24 -7.49
N LEU A 226 2.14 12.68 -6.53
CA LEU A 226 2.52 11.45 -5.85
C LEU A 226 2.61 10.29 -6.84
N HIS A 227 1.59 10.10 -7.67
CA HIS A 227 1.56 9.04 -8.68
C HIS A 227 2.70 9.13 -9.70
N GLU A 228 2.98 10.33 -10.23
CA GLU A 228 4.11 10.56 -11.13
C GLU A 228 5.44 10.23 -10.44
N ARG A 229 5.59 10.62 -9.17
CA ARG A 229 6.79 10.28 -8.39
C ARG A 229 6.94 8.78 -8.20
N MET A 230 5.85 8.05 -8.02
CA MET A 230 5.86 6.58 -7.91
C MET A 230 6.30 5.95 -9.23
N LYS A 231 5.78 6.40 -10.37
CA LYS A 231 6.23 5.92 -11.70
C LYS A 231 7.73 6.08 -11.92
N VAL A 232 8.32 7.18 -11.47
CA VAL A 232 9.78 7.40 -11.51
C VAL A 232 10.51 6.40 -10.62
N SER A 233 9.95 6.05 -9.45
CA SER A 233 10.53 5.05 -8.55
C SER A 233 10.41 3.64 -9.09
N GLU A 234 9.36 3.34 -9.85
CA GLU A 234 9.14 2.04 -10.48
C GLU A 234 10.15 1.79 -11.60
N ASN A 235 10.53 2.81 -12.38
CA ASN A 235 11.56 2.72 -13.45
C ASN A 235 11.45 1.46 -14.35
N GLY A 236 10.23 0.97 -14.59
CA GLY A 236 9.97 -0.26 -15.36
C GLY A 236 10.34 -1.56 -14.65
N GLN A 237 10.65 -1.52 -13.35
CA GLN A 237 10.87 -2.70 -12.52
C GLN A 237 9.57 -3.49 -12.36
N THR A 238 9.72 -4.81 -12.45
CA THR A 238 8.65 -5.77 -12.17
C THR A 238 9.01 -6.57 -10.92
N GLY A 239 8.01 -7.02 -10.18
CA GLY A 239 8.20 -7.72 -8.91
C GLY A 239 7.94 -6.84 -7.68
N ILE A 240 8.44 -7.27 -6.53
CA ILE A 240 8.25 -6.59 -5.24
C ILE A 240 9.20 -5.39 -5.18
N LEU A 241 8.65 -4.18 -5.03
CA LEU A 241 9.45 -2.94 -5.02
C LEU A 241 9.95 -2.52 -3.63
N LEU A 242 9.62 -3.29 -2.59
CA LEU A 242 10.09 -3.04 -1.23
C LEU A 242 11.62 -3.02 -1.17
N TYR A 243 12.18 -1.91 -0.70
CA TYR A 243 13.62 -1.70 -0.62
C TYR A 243 14.31 -2.78 0.24
N GLU A 244 13.78 -3.09 1.41
CA GLU A 244 14.30 -4.08 2.35
C GLU A 244 14.32 -5.49 1.74
N PHE A 245 13.30 -5.81 0.94
CA PHE A 245 13.23 -7.08 0.19
C PHE A 245 14.32 -7.16 -0.88
N GLN A 246 14.49 -6.10 -1.67
CA GLN A 246 15.53 -6.02 -2.70
C GLN A 246 16.94 -6.07 -2.07
N MET A 247 17.13 -5.40 -0.94
CA MET A 247 18.40 -5.39 -0.21
C MET A 247 18.77 -6.77 0.37
N ALA A 248 17.79 -7.52 0.89
CA ALA A 248 18.00 -8.89 1.33
C ALA A 248 18.40 -9.79 0.15
N GLY A 249 17.71 -9.66 -0.99
CA GLY A 249 18.05 -10.39 -2.22
C GLY A 249 19.45 -10.08 -2.73
N ASN A 250 19.80 -8.80 -2.83
CA ASN A 250 21.12 -8.37 -3.29
C ASN A 250 22.25 -8.84 -2.36
N SER A 251 22.04 -8.79 -1.04
CA SER A 251 23.01 -9.29 -0.06
C SER A 251 23.19 -10.80 -0.16
N MET A 252 22.12 -11.54 -0.44
CA MET A 252 22.17 -12.98 -0.66
C MET A 252 22.98 -13.34 -1.92
N ASP A 253 22.76 -12.62 -3.03
CA ASP A 253 23.51 -12.83 -4.26
C ASP A 253 25.00 -12.46 -4.12
N GLU A 254 25.29 -11.45 -3.29
CA GLU A 254 26.66 -11.07 -2.91
C GLU A 254 27.35 -12.21 -2.15
N LEU A 255 26.68 -12.75 -1.13
CA LEU A 255 27.19 -13.87 -0.34
C LEU A 255 27.42 -15.11 -1.22
N LYS A 256 26.50 -15.41 -2.15
CA LYS A 256 26.63 -16.53 -3.09
C LYS A 256 27.93 -16.44 -3.89
N ARG A 257 28.20 -15.26 -4.47
CA ARG A 257 29.42 -15.01 -5.26
C ARG A 257 30.69 -15.21 -4.45
N MET A 258 30.70 -14.84 -3.16
CA MET A 258 31.86 -15.06 -2.29
C MET A 258 32.07 -16.53 -1.94
N VAL A 259 30.99 -17.25 -1.63
CA VAL A 259 31.06 -18.70 -1.36
C VAL A 259 31.56 -19.48 -2.57
N GLU A 260 31.12 -19.11 -3.78
CA GLU A 260 31.57 -19.73 -5.04
C GLU A 260 33.05 -19.46 -5.33
N ARG A 261 33.57 -18.29 -4.95
CA ARG A 261 34.98 -17.91 -5.12
C ARG A 261 35.91 -18.43 -4.01
N LEU A 262 35.35 -19.15 -3.02
CA LEU A 262 36.05 -19.61 -1.82
C LEU A 262 36.74 -18.45 -1.08
N ASP A 263 36.08 -17.29 -1.04
CA ASP A 263 36.59 -16.13 -0.32
C ASP A 263 36.49 -16.35 1.20
N PHE A 264 37.48 -15.85 1.94
CA PHE A 264 37.62 -16.11 3.38
C PHE A 264 36.86 -15.10 4.26
N ASP A 265 36.41 -13.98 3.69
CA ASP A 265 35.66 -12.95 4.42
C ASP A 265 34.13 -13.13 4.36
N LEU A 266 33.66 -14.31 4.78
CA LEU A 266 32.22 -14.64 4.77
C LEU A 266 31.47 -14.05 5.97
N HIS A 267 32.17 -13.78 7.08
CA HIS A 267 31.54 -13.41 8.34
C HIS A 267 30.80 -12.06 8.26
N GLU A 268 31.46 -11.01 7.73
CA GLU A 268 30.84 -9.68 7.59
C GLU A 268 29.57 -9.74 6.72
N LYS A 269 29.62 -10.54 5.66
CA LYS A 269 28.52 -10.66 4.69
C LYS A 269 27.35 -11.48 5.23
N VAL A 270 27.64 -12.50 6.03
CA VAL A 270 26.62 -13.26 6.75
C VAL A 270 25.90 -12.37 7.78
N GLU A 271 26.63 -11.52 8.51
CA GLU A 271 26.00 -10.57 9.44
C GLU A 271 25.18 -9.49 8.71
N LYS A 272 25.67 -8.96 7.60
CA LYS A 272 24.88 -8.06 6.73
C LYS A 272 23.60 -8.72 6.25
N LEU A 273 23.68 -9.97 5.77
CA LEU A 273 22.53 -10.74 5.31
C LEU A 273 21.49 -10.93 6.43
N LYS A 274 21.96 -11.31 7.62
CA LYS A 274 21.12 -11.48 8.80
C LYS A 274 20.39 -10.19 9.18
N ASN A 275 21.09 -9.05 9.14
CA ASN A 275 20.47 -7.74 9.41
C ASN A 275 19.42 -7.38 8.37
N CYS A 276 19.66 -7.66 7.08
CA CYS A 276 18.67 -7.43 6.02
C CYS A 276 17.40 -8.26 6.23
N PHE A 277 17.53 -9.57 6.51
CA PHE A 277 16.37 -10.43 6.75
C PHE A 277 15.65 -10.11 8.06
N GLY A 278 16.38 -9.73 9.11
CA GLY A 278 15.78 -9.26 10.36
C GLY A 278 14.95 -7.99 10.17
N ALA A 279 15.45 -7.03 9.38
CA ALA A 279 14.70 -5.82 9.03
C ALA A 279 13.44 -6.14 8.20
N LEU A 280 13.56 -7.03 7.20
CA LEU A 280 12.43 -7.46 6.37
C LEU A 280 11.35 -8.15 7.21
N LYS A 281 11.73 -9.08 8.09
CA LYS A 281 10.82 -9.80 8.99
C LYS A 281 10.08 -8.86 9.93
N CYS A 282 10.81 -8.04 10.69
CA CYS A 282 10.23 -7.08 11.61
C CYS A 282 9.27 -6.13 10.90
N GLY A 283 9.65 -5.65 9.72
CA GLY A 283 8.79 -4.78 8.93
C GLY A 283 7.54 -5.47 8.39
N ALA A 284 7.64 -6.72 7.90
CA ALA A 284 6.50 -7.50 7.46
C ALA A 284 5.51 -7.78 8.61
N GLU A 285 6.01 -8.18 9.77
CA GLU A 285 5.21 -8.39 10.99
C GLU A 285 4.48 -7.11 11.40
N ASN A 286 5.17 -5.96 11.40
CA ASN A 286 4.55 -4.68 11.73
C ASN A 286 3.47 -4.26 10.72
N VAL A 287 3.67 -4.52 9.43
CA VAL A 287 2.66 -4.25 8.41
C VAL A 287 1.42 -5.12 8.61
N ILE A 288 1.60 -6.40 8.97
CA ILE A 288 0.48 -7.29 9.30
C ILE A 288 -0.33 -6.75 10.47
N VAL A 289 0.34 -6.30 11.55
CA VAL A 289 -0.34 -5.69 12.71
C VAL A 289 -1.14 -4.45 12.30
N GLN A 290 -0.55 -3.54 11.50
CA GLN A 290 -1.28 -2.36 11.04
C GLN A 290 -2.47 -2.68 10.12
N LEU A 291 -2.37 -3.75 9.33
CA LEU A 291 -3.51 -4.23 8.52
C LEU A 291 -4.63 -4.77 9.41
N ASP A 292 -4.29 -5.48 10.49
CA ASP A 292 -5.26 -5.96 11.47
C ASP A 292 -5.96 -4.82 12.20
N ASP A 293 -5.19 -3.82 12.66
CA ASP A 293 -5.75 -2.59 13.24
C ASP A 293 -6.69 -1.88 12.25
N PHE A 294 -6.35 -1.86 10.96
CA PHE A 294 -7.19 -1.24 9.94
C PHE A 294 -8.47 -2.04 9.66
N PHE A 295 -8.41 -3.37 9.71
CA PHE A 295 -9.61 -4.19 9.60
C PHE A 295 -10.59 -3.87 10.73
N ASP A 296 -10.12 -3.79 11.97
CA ASP A 296 -10.96 -3.42 13.10
C ASP A 296 -11.58 -2.03 12.92
N GLU A 297 -10.81 -1.07 12.40
CA GLU A 297 -11.30 0.27 12.09
C GLU A 297 -12.43 0.27 11.03
N ILE A 298 -12.29 -0.54 9.96
CA ILE A 298 -13.34 -0.68 8.95
C ILE A 298 -14.60 -1.30 9.55
N VAL A 299 -14.48 -2.35 10.37
CA VAL A 299 -15.64 -2.98 11.03
C VAL A 299 -16.35 -1.97 11.93
N GLU A 300 -15.59 -1.25 12.75
CA GLU A 300 -16.14 -0.25 13.66
C GLU A 300 -16.78 0.92 12.90
N GLY A 301 -16.17 1.38 11.80
CA GLY A 301 -16.73 2.40 10.91
C GLY A 301 -18.07 1.98 10.32
N ARG A 302 -18.14 0.76 9.76
CA ARG A 302 -19.38 0.19 9.20
C ARG A 302 -20.47 0.08 10.26
N LYS A 303 -20.11 -0.40 11.46
CA LYS A 303 -21.05 -0.52 12.58
C LYS A 303 -21.60 0.85 13.00
N LYS A 304 -20.72 1.84 13.22
CA LYS A 304 -21.13 3.21 13.58
C LYS A 304 -22.11 3.80 12.58
N LEU A 305 -21.88 3.63 11.27
CA LEU A 305 -22.76 4.19 10.25
C LEU A 305 -24.08 3.42 10.10
N LEU A 306 -24.09 2.10 10.36
CA LEU A 306 -25.33 1.32 10.45
C LEU A 306 -26.18 1.77 11.64
N ASP A 307 -25.56 1.94 12.82
CA ASP A 307 -26.26 2.32 14.05
C ASP A 307 -26.93 3.71 13.92
N LEU A 308 -26.29 4.65 13.20
CA LEU A 308 -26.90 5.95 12.88
C LEU A 308 -28.21 5.80 12.09
N CYS A 309 -28.32 4.76 11.26
CA CYS A 309 -29.50 4.50 10.43
C CYS A 309 -30.58 3.67 11.15
N THR A 310 -30.30 3.10 12.32
CA THR A 310 -31.28 2.32 13.10
C THR A 310 -31.87 3.08 14.29
N HIS A 311 -31.23 4.19 14.70
CA HIS A 311 -31.62 4.98 15.88
C HIS A 311 -32.26 6.34 15.56
N THR A 312 -32.74 6.51 14.35
CA THR A 312 -33.44 7.68 13.84
C THR A 312 -34.89 7.35 13.52
#